data_AF-A0A7S2BCA0-F1
#
_entry.id   AF-A0A7S2BCA0-F1
#
_cell.length_a   1.000
_cell.length_b   1.000
_cell.length_c   1.000
_cell.angle_alpha   90.00
_cell.angle_beta   90.00
_cell.angle_gamma   90.00
#
_symmetry.space_group_name_H-M   'P 1'
#
loop_
_entity.id
_entity.type
_entity.pdbx_description
1 polymer ?
#
loop_
_entity_poly.entity_id
_entity_poly.type
_entity_poly.pdbx_seq_one_letter_code
_entity_poly.pdbx_strand_id
1 'polypeptide(L)'
;DDHSVVIAAIGFALNLANLLESAPDRFSNLTGRALVAKKVLKVVWQGGWYHPLHPNGKGTYNWDCGQCCGYDTSLDNCRARAGVAVNNMPADVEQIFTDIGDDIFHGGALNWCAPAANPCRQAFP
;
A
#
# COMPACT_ATOMS: atom_id res chain seq x y z
N ASP A 1 25.54 0.17 2.15
CA ASP A 1 24.07 0.29 2.28
C ASP A 1 23.55 1.37 1.41
N ASP A 2 22.31 1.22 0.93
CA ASP A 2 21.54 2.40 0.59
C ASP A 2 20.04 2.20 0.78
N HIS A 3 19.63 1.79 1.98
CA HIS A 3 18.24 1.79 2.47
C HIS A 3 17.61 3.20 2.41
N SER A 4 17.48 3.74 1.20
CA SER A 4 17.12 5.13 0.85
C SER A 4 15.65 5.27 0.53
N VAL A 5 14.95 4.15 0.32
CA VAL A 5 13.56 4.13 -0.12
C VAL A 5 12.66 3.76 1.05
N VAL A 6 11.65 4.58 1.29
CA VAL A 6 10.50 4.24 2.14
C VAL A 6 9.29 4.16 1.24
N ILE A 7 8.52 3.07 1.35
CA ILE A 7 7.33 2.86 0.54
C ILE A 7 6.09 3.05 1.41
N ALA A 8 5.22 3.97 1.02
CA ALA A 8 3.87 4.08 1.56
C ALA A 8 2.90 3.37 0.60
N ALA A 9 2.42 2.19 1.00
CA ALA A 9 1.50 1.37 0.23
C ALA A 9 0.05 1.68 0.64
N ILE A 10 -0.57 2.62 -0.09
CA ILE A 10 -1.94 3.13 0.15
C ILE A 10 -2.99 2.53 -0.81
N GLY A 11 -2.74 1.33 -1.32
CA GLY A 11 -3.58 0.67 -2.32
C GLY A 11 -3.32 -0.83 -2.36
N PHE A 12 -3.90 -1.52 -3.34
CA PHE A 12 -3.71 -2.97 -3.50
C PHE A 12 -2.22 -3.33 -3.68
N ALA A 13 -1.79 -4.40 -3.04
CA ALA A 13 -0.38 -4.82 -3.00
C ALA A 13 0.14 -5.47 -4.29
N LEU A 14 -0.63 -5.43 -5.38
CA LEU A 14 -0.34 -6.12 -6.64
C LEU A 14 1.02 -5.72 -7.23
N ASN A 15 1.31 -4.42 -7.25
CA ASN A 15 2.56 -3.89 -7.80
C ASN A 15 3.79 -4.32 -6.99
N LEU A 16 3.66 -4.39 -5.66
CA LEU A 16 4.74 -4.86 -4.80
C LEU A 16 4.95 -6.37 -4.92
N ALA A 17 3.88 -7.14 -5.06
CA ALA A 17 3.99 -8.56 -5.39
C ALA A 17 4.70 -8.78 -6.73
N ASN A 18 4.30 -8.05 -7.78
CA ASN A 18 4.92 -8.12 -9.10
C ASN A 18 6.40 -7.71 -9.05
N LEU A 19 6.74 -6.66 -8.28
CA LEU A 19 8.11 -6.23 -8.07
C LEU A 19 8.92 -7.34 -7.39
N LEU A 20 8.44 -7.91 -6.29
CA LEU A 20 9.21 -8.94 -5.55
C LEU A 20 9.48 -10.19 -6.40
N GLU A 21 8.59 -10.52 -7.33
CA GLU A 21 8.72 -11.64 -8.26
C GLU A 21 9.48 -11.29 -9.55
N SER A 22 9.79 -10.02 -9.79
CA SER A 22 10.39 -9.61 -11.06
C SER A 22 11.80 -10.16 -11.23
N ALA A 23 12.10 -10.61 -12.44
CA ALA A 23 13.46 -10.90 -12.88
C ALA A 23 14.27 -9.59 -13.03
N PRO A 24 15.61 -9.68 -13.13
CA PRO A 24 16.43 -8.57 -13.60
C PRO A 24 15.96 -8.03 -14.94
N ASP A 25 16.22 -6.75 -15.20
CA ASP A 25 15.85 -6.08 -16.44
C ASP A 25 16.98 -5.14 -16.91
N ARG A 26 16.69 -4.33 -17.95
CA ARG A 26 17.66 -3.37 -18.51
C ARG A 26 18.08 -2.26 -17.55
N PHE A 27 17.34 -2.02 -16.47
CA PHE A 27 17.61 -0.97 -15.49
C PHE A 27 18.36 -1.51 -14.28
N SER A 28 18.20 -2.80 -13.95
CA SER A 28 18.86 -3.44 -12.81
C SER A 28 19.17 -4.91 -13.09
N ASN A 29 20.42 -5.30 -12.80
CA ASN A 29 20.84 -6.71 -12.83
C ASN A 29 20.37 -7.52 -11.60
N LEU A 30 19.68 -6.89 -10.64
CA LEU A 30 19.12 -7.56 -9.47
C LEU A 30 17.70 -8.05 -9.74
N THR A 31 17.33 -9.21 -9.16
CA THR A 31 15.91 -9.58 -9.05
C THR A 31 15.19 -8.52 -8.22
N GLY A 32 13.88 -8.36 -8.40
CA GLY A 32 13.16 -7.33 -7.66
C GLY A 32 13.20 -7.55 -6.15
N ARG A 33 13.19 -8.79 -5.66
CA ARG A 33 13.45 -9.09 -4.23
C ARG A 33 14.83 -8.63 -3.75
N ALA A 34 15.89 -8.86 -4.53
CA ALA A 34 17.24 -8.42 -4.18
C ALA A 34 17.39 -6.88 -4.27
N LEU A 35 16.69 -6.25 -5.22
CA LEU A 35 16.61 -4.81 -5.33
C LEU A 35 15.92 -4.18 -4.12
N VAL A 36 14.78 -4.76 -3.70
CA VAL A 36 14.04 -4.33 -2.51
C VAL A 36 14.92 -4.45 -1.27
N ALA A 37 15.56 -5.59 -1.05
CA ALA A 37 16.47 -5.79 0.10
C ALA A 37 17.59 -4.74 0.13
N LYS A 38 18.14 -4.38 -1.03
CA LYS A 38 19.24 -3.40 -1.11
C LYS A 38 18.81 -1.95 -0.85
N LYS A 39 17.58 -1.58 -1.22
CA LYS A 39 17.16 -0.17 -1.37
C LYS A 39 16.05 0.26 -0.42
N VAL A 40 15.18 -0.65 -0.02
CA VAL A 40 14.00 -0.33 0.77
C VAL A 40 14.34 -0.45 2.25
N LEU A 41 14.16 0.64 2.99
CA LEU A 41 14.30 0.66 4.43
C LEU A 41 13.08 0.07 5.12
N LYS A 42 11.90 0.51 4.70
CA LYS A 42 10.63 0.08 5.26
C LYS A 42 9.46 0.24 4.29
N VAL A 43 8.43 -0.56 4.52
CA VAL A 43 7.13 -0.45 3.86
C VAL A 43 6.06 -0.17 4.92
N VAL A 44 5.30 0.89 4.71
CA VAL A 44 4.14 1.24 5.54
C VAL A 44 2.89 0.91 4.73
N TRP A 45 2.13 -0.06 5.22
CA TRP A 45 0.91 -0.54 4.60
C TRP A 45 -0.31 0.18 5.18
N GLN A 46 -1.11 0.78 4.31
CA GLN A 46 -2.46 1.19 4.68
C GLN A 46 -3.36 -0.05 4.73
N GLY A 47 -3.77 -0.38 5.93
CA GLY A 47 -4.56 -1.54 6.27
C GLY A 47 -3.96 -2.23 7.47
N GLY A 48 -4.79 -3.01 8.15
CA GLY A 48 -4.40 -3.64 9.40
C GLY A 48 -5.39 -3.34 10.52
N TRP A 49 -6.66 -3.58 10.24
CA TRP A 49 -7.71 -3.67 11.26
C TRP A 49 -7.48 -4.88 12.16
N TYR A 50 -6.51 -4.75 13.07
CA TYR A 50 -6.13 -5.79 14.01
C TYR A 50 -6.83 -5.60 15.36
N HIS A 51 -6.98 -6.71 16.07
CA HIS A 51 -7.46 -6.72 17.45
C HIS A 51 -6.45 -5.96 18.36
N PRO A 52 -6.91 -5.19 19.37
CA PRO A 52 -8.29 -5.05 19.85
C PRO A 52 -9.10 -3.95 19.16
N LEU A 53 -8.47 -3.10 18.35
CA LEU A 53 -9.13 -1.95 17.73
C LEU A 53 -10.27 -2.38 16.80
N HIS A 54 -10.11 -3.53 16.12
CA HIS A 54 -11.12 -4.07 15.22
C HIS A 54 -11.33 -5.58 15.46
N PRO A 55 -12.26 -5.98 16.35
CA PRO A 55 -12.39 -7.36 16.81
C PRO A 55 -12.98 -8.33 15.76
N ASN A 56 -13.53 -7.82 14.66
CA ASN A 56 -14.27 -8.63 13.68
C ASN A 56 -13.37 -9.28 12.61
N GLY A 57 -12.04 -9.03 12.62
CA GLY A 57 -11.08 -9.68 11.73
C GLY A 57 -11.37 -9.52 10.24
N LYS A 58 -12.16 -8.51 9.85
CA LYS A 58 -12.52 -8.27 8.45
C LYS A 58 -11.31 -7.72 7.71
N GLY A 59 -11.08 -8.19 6.48
CA GLY A 59 -10.10 -7.59 5.60
C GLY A 59 -10.45 -6.12 5.34
N THR A 60 -9.45 -5.23 5.44
CA THR A 60 -9.62 -3.82 5.09
C THR A 60 -9.65 -3.66 3.56
N TYR A 61 -10.07 -2.50 3.05
CA TYR A 61 -10.23 -2.26 1.61
C TYR A 61 -9.03 -2.74 0.77
N ASN A 62 -7.80 -2.42 1.22
CA ASN A 62 -6.57 -2.77 0.50
C ASN A 62 -6.20 -4.27 0.60
N TRP A 63 -6.66 -4.96 1.65
CA TRP A 63 -6.39 -6.38 1.87
C TRP A 63 -7.47 -7.30 1.27
N ASP A 64 -8.68 -6.78 1.08
CA ASP A 64 -9.81 -7.53 0.54
C ASP A 64 -10.21 -7.08 -0.88
N CYS A 65 -9.31 -6.38 -1.56
CA CYS A 65 -9.45 -5.98 -2.97
C CYS A 65 -10.73 -5.17 -3.23
N GLY A 66 -11.13 -4.36 -2.25
CA GLY A 66 -12.36 -3.57 -2.32
C GLY A 66 -13.66 -4.39 -2.35
N GLN A 67 -13.66 -5.67 -1.94
CA GLN A 67 -14.88 -6.50 -1.93
C GLN A 67 -16.04 -5.82 -1.19
N CYS A 68 -15.75 -5.17 -0.06
CA CYS A 68 -16.73 -4.43 0.73
C CYS A 68 -17.42 -3.28 -0.03
N CYS A 69 -16.84 -2.83 -1.14
CA CYS A 69 -17.31 -1.70 -1.95
C CYS A 69 -17.70 -2.10 -3.38
N GLY A 70 -17.90 -3.39 -3.66
CA GLY A 70 -18.36 -3.86 -4.96
C GLY A 70 -17.30 -3.83 -6.08
N TYR A 71 -16.01 -3.79 -5.73
CA TYR A 71 -14.95 -3.96 -6.71
C TYR A 71 -14.86 -5.41 -7.20
N ASP A 72 -14.51 -5.59 -8.48
CA ASP A 72 -14.31 -6.91 -9.06
C ASP A 72 -13.04 -7.56 -8.49
N THR A 73 -13.25 -8.45 -7.52
CA THR A 73 -12.18 -9.19 -6.85
C THR A 73 -11.64 -10.36 -7.69
N SER A 74 -12.22 -10.64 -8.87
CA SER A 74 -11.74 -11.67 -9.78
C SER A 74 -10.52 -11.23 -10.60
N LEU A 75 -10.25 -9.92 -10.65
CA LEU A 75 -9.07 -9.36 -11.30
C LEU A 75 -7.81 -9.67 -10.49
N ASP A 76 -6.83 -10.29 -11.16
CA ASP A 76 -5.44 -10.49 -10.72
C ASP A 76 -5.21 -11.24 -9.39
N ASN A 77 -6.19 -12.01 -8.91
CA ASN A 77 -6.06 -12.81 -7.68
C ASN A 77 -5.54 -11.97 -6.49
N CYS A 78 -6.03 -10.73 -6.37
CA CYS A 78 -5.41 -9.69 -5.56
C CYS A 78 -5.17 -10.11 -4.08
N ARG A 79 -6.05 -10.93 -3.49
CA ARG A 79 -5.85 -11.47 -2.12
C ARG A 79 -4.58 -12.32 -2.01
N ALA A 80 -4.33 -13.20 -2.97
CA ALA A 80 -3.11 -14.00 -2.98
C ALA A 80 -1.87 -13.10 -3.19
N ARG A 81 -2.00 -12.04 -4.00
CA ARG A 81 -0.91 -11.10 -4.27
C ARG A 81 -0.54 -10.28 -3.04
N ALA A 82 -1.52 -9.90 -2.19
CA ALA A 82 -1.23 -9.34 -0.87
C ALA A 82 -0.39 -10.29 -0.02
N GLY A 83 -0.75 -11.58 0.02
CA GLY A 83 0.05 -12.61 0.69
C GLY A 83 1.48 -12.71 0.13
N VAL A 84 1.65 -12.69 -1.19
CA VAL A 84 2.98 -12.67 -1.83
C VAL A 84 3.78 -11.45 -1.36
N ALA A 85 3.20 -10.26 -1.40
CA ALA A 85 3.91 -9.04 -1.07
C ALA A 85 4.37 -8.99 0.40
N VAL A 86 3.48 -9.36 1.33
CA VAL A 86 3.77 -9.35 2.77
C VAL A 86 4.75 -10.46 3.16
N ASN A 87 4.53 -11.69 2.67
CA ASN A 87 5.30 -12.85 3.10
C ASN A 87 6.69 -12.95 2.44
N ASN A 88 6.86 -12.41 1.23
CA ASN A 88 8.14 -12.49 0.51
C ASN A 88 9.02 -11.24 0.71
N MET A 89 8.53 -10.25 1.44
CA MET A 89 9.33 -9.07 1.80
C MET A 89 10.64 -9.51 2.46
N PRO A 90 11.79 -8.94 2.07
CA PRO A 90 13.07 -9.26 2.71
C PRO A 90 13.03 -9.01 4.22
N ALA A 91 13.72 -9.86 4.99
CA ALA A 91 13.64 -9.84 6.46
C ALA A 91 14.27 -8.59 7.10
N ASP A 92 15.15 -7.92 6.38
CA ASP A 92 15.78 -6.65 6.74
C ASP A 92 14.93 -5.42 6.41
N VAL A 93 13.80 -5.60 5.72
CA VAL A 93 12.84 -4.52 5.45
C VAL A 93 11.78 -4.50 6.54
N GLU A 94 11.74 -3.41 7.32
CA GLU A 94 10.70 -3.21 8.33
C GLU A 94 9.33 -3.07 7.66
N GLN A 95 8.32 -3.75 8.22
CA GLN A 95 6.93 -3.63 7.78
C GLN A 95 6.07 -3.04 8.88
N ILE A 96 5.39 -1.93 8.57
CA ILE A 96 4.44 -1.27 9.47
C ILE A 96 3.06 -1.40 8.85
N PHE A 97 2.09 -1.86 9.64
CA PHE A 97 0.70 -2.00 9.21
C PHE A 97 -0.15 -1.03 10.01
N THR A 98 -0.89 -0.15 9.34
CA THR A 98 -1.67 0.87 10.00
C THR A 98 -2.91 1.21 9.19
N ASP A 99 -4.04 1.39 9.87
CA ASP A 99 -5.27 1.88 9.24
C ASP A 99 -5.64 3.29 9.70
N ILE A 100 -4.64 4.09 10.13
CA ILE A 100 -4.86 5.45 10.61
C ILE A 100 -5.55 6.36 9.58
N GLY A 101 -5.52 5.99 8.29
CA GLY A 101 -6.28 6.69 7.25
C GLY A 101 -7.79 6.73 7.47
N ASP A 102 -8.35 5.80 8.26
CA ASP A 102 -9.78 5.80 8.62
C ASP A 102 -10.13 6.94 9.59
N ASP A 103 -9.17 7.38 10.40
CA ASP A 103 -9.33 8.46 11.39
C ASP A 103 -8.82 9.83 10.88
N ILE A 104 -8.09 9.85 9.75
CA ILE A 104 -7.50 11.07 9.17
C ILE A 104 -8.23 11.43 7.87
N PHE A 105 -9.34 12.15 8.01
CA PHE A 105 -10.09 12.68 6.86
C PHE A 105 -9.32 13.81 6.18
N HIS A 106 -8.70 13.51 5.04
CA HIS A 106 -8.03 14.49 4.18
C HIS A 106 -8.93 14.90 3.00
N GLY A 107 -8.92 16.19 2.63
CA GLY A 107 -9.64 16.71 1.47
C GLY A 107 -10.78 17.67 1.81
N GLY A 108 -11.69 17.30 2.72
CA GLY A 108 -12.81 18.18 3.11
C GLY A 108 -12.37 19.53 3.69
N ALA A 109 -11.23 19.57 4.38
CA ALA A 109 -10.64 20.82 4.86
C ALA A 109 -10.30 21.81 3.74
N LEU A 110 -9.93 21.30 2.56
CA LEU A 110 -9.58 22.12 1.41
C LEU A 110 -10.75 22.97 0.92
N ASN A 111 -12.00 22.57 1.19
CA ASN A 111 -13.19 23.34 0.84
C ASN A 111 -13.23 24.71 1.52
N TRP A 112 -12.55 24.88 2.65
CA TRP A 112 -12.56 26.13 3.41
C TRP A 112 -11.16 26.71 3.70
N CYS A 113 -10.10 25.90 3.75
CA CYS A 113 -8.74 26.40 4.03
C CYS A 113 -7.91 26.72 2.79
N ALA A 114 -8.24 26.15 1.61
CA ALA A 114 -7.51 26.40 0.38
C ALA A 114 -8.15 27.54 -0.43
N PRO A 115 -7.38 28.36 -1.18
CA PRO A 115 -7.94 29.36 -2.09
C PRO A 115 -8.86 28.73 -3.14
N ALA A 116 -9.86 29.47 -3.63
CA ALA A 116 -10.79 28.98 -4.67
C ALA A 116 -10.09 28.58 -5.99
N ALA A 117 -8.90 29.13 -6.25
CA ALA A 117 -8.07 28.77 -7.40
C ALA A 117 -7.26 27.47 -7.21
N ASN A 118 -7.28 26.86 -6.02
CA ASN A 118 -6.56 25.62 -5.77
C ASN A 118 -7.24 24.45 -6.53
N PRO A 119 -6.52 23.71 -7.39
CA PRO A 119 -7.12 22.66 -8.21
C PRO A 119 -7.65 21.48 -7.38
N CYS A 120 -7.03 21.17 -6.23
CA CYS A 120 -7.54 20.13 -5.34
C CYS A 120 -8.87 20.56 -4.71
N ARG A 121 -9.02 21.84 -4.32
CA ARG A 121 -10.30 22.38 -3.85
C ARG A 121 -11.37 22.33 -4.94
N GLN A 122 -11.03 22.71 -6.17
CA GLN A 122 -11.97 22.70 -7.30
C GLN A 122 -12.48 21.30 -7.67
N ALA A 123 -11.74 20.25 -7.28
CA ALA A 123 -12.17 18.87 -7.48
C ALA A 123 -13.21 18.40 -6.46
N PHE A 124 -13.41 19.13 -5.36
CA PHE A 124 -14.49 18.86 -4.41
C PHE A 124 -15.74 19.65 -4.81
N PRO A 125 -16.93 19.02 -4.86
CA PRO A 125 -18.19 19.68 -5.17
C PRO A 125 -18.64 20.68 -4.08
#